data_AF-A0A535X697-F1
#
_entry.id   AF-A0A535X697-F1
#
_cell.length_a   1.000
_cell.length_b   1.000
_cell.length_c   1.000
_cell.angle_alpha   90.00
_cell.angle_beta   90.00
_cell.angle_gamma   90.00
#
_symmetry.space_group_name_H-M   'P 1'
#
loop_
_entity.id
_entity.type
_entity.pdbx_description
1 polymer ?
#
loop_
_entity_poly.entity_id
_entity_poly.type
_entity_poly.pdbx_seq_one_letter_code
_entity_poly.pdbx_strand_id
1 'polypeptide(L)'
;MANQPDPHSEIPDAMLEIPTDWLMPGLDLEAVRQAQRADSTATLTSERLSLAGLELVVERRWLREPYWRQIKQAISRGYIYRSSAVQVTLRGERREHERRGLPKAS
;
A
#
# COMPACT_ATOMS: atom_id res chain seq x y z
N MET A 1 17.70 13.55 -33.09
CA MET A 1 17.51 12.28 -32.35
C MET A 1 17.17 12.68 -30.93
N ALA A 2 15.89 12.53 -30.56
CA ALA A 2 15.38 13.02 -29.29
C ALA A 2 15.89 12.13 -28.15
N ASN A 3 16.55 12.76 -27.19
CA ASN A 3 16.91 12.21 -25.91
C ASN A 3 15.62 11.78 -25.21
N GLN A 4 15.32 10.48 -25.15
CA GLN A 4 14.29 9.94 -24.25
C GLN A 4 14.98 9.55 -22.94
N PRO A 5 14.98 10.39 -21.91
CA PRO A 5 14.75 9.87 -20.58
C PRO A 5 13.24 9.68 -20.44
N ASP A 6 12.80 8.47 -20.14
CA ASP A 6 11.83 8.27 -19.06
C ASP A 6 11.74 6.75 -18.85
N PRO A 7 12.50 6.21 -17.88
CA PRO A 7 12.24 4.85 -17.44
C PRO A 7 10.81 4.84 -16.92
N HIS A 8 9.95 3.98 -17.45
CA HIS A 8 8.66 3.64 -16.84
C HIS A 8 8.93 2.83 -15.54
N SER A 9 9.71 3.43 -14.63
CA SER A 9 10.08 2.97 -13.30
C SER A 9 9.38 3.88 -12.29
N GLU A 10 8.07 3.99 -12.40
CA GLU A 10 7.25 4.90 -11.58
C GLU A 10 5.86 4.25 -11.53
N ILE A 11 5.24 3.78 -10.45
CA ILE A 11 5.30 4.00 -9.00
C ILE A 11 4.57 2.77 -8.40
N PRO A 12 4.92 2.27 -7.20
CA PRO A 12 4.00 1.41 -6.44
C PRO A 12 2.66 2.14 -6.23
N ASP A 13 1.60 1.73 -6.93
CA ASP A 13 0.32 2.46 -6.94
C ASP A 13 -0.35 2.46 -5.54
N ALA A 14 -0.04 1.49 -4.68
CA ALA A 14 -0.45 1.47 -3.28
C ALA A 14 0.73 1.69 -2.36
N MET A 15 0.54 2.58 -1.37
CA MET A 15 1.45 2.77 -0.25
C MET A 15 0.67 2.76 1.05
N LEU A 16 1.24 2.09 2.06
CA LEU A 16 0.70 2.00 3.41
C LEU A 16 1.82 2.19 4.42
N GLU A 17 1.59 3.04 5.42
CA GLU A 17 2.52 3.26 6.52
C GLU A 17 1.80 3.00 7.85
N ILE A 18 2.22 1.95 8.55
CA ILE A 18 1.63 1.54 9.82
C ILE A 18 2.62 1.86 10.94
N PRO A 19 2.25 2.70 11.93
CA PRO A 19 3.09 2.94 13.10
C PRO A 19 3.42 1.65 13.85
N THR A 20 4.66 1.49 14.31
CA THR A 20 5.10 0.27 15.04
C THR A 20 4.32 0.06 16.33
N ASP A 21 3.81 1.12 16.97
CA ASP A 21 2.90 0.99 18.14
C ASP A 21 1.61 0.21 17.82
N TRP A 22 1.18 0.24 16.56
CA TRP A 22 -0.02 -0.46 16.14
C TRP A 22 0.21 -1.95 15.90
N LEU A 23 1.46 -2.32 15.68
CA LEU A 23 1.84 -3.67 15.32
C LEU A 23 1.80 -4.59 16.54
N MET A 24 1.53 -5.87 16.28
CA MET A 24 1.73 -6.91 17.27
C MET A 24 3.21 -6.98 17.66
N PRO A 25 3.53 -7.13 18.95
CA PRO A 25 4.91 -7.29 19.38
C PRO A 25 5.53 -8.54 18.74
N GLY A 26 6.74 -8.41 18.23
CA GLY A 26 7.45 -9.51 17.56
C GLY A 26 6.94 -9.83 16.15
N LEU A 27 6.22 -8.91 15.49
CA LEU A 27 5.89 -9.07 14.07
C LEU A 27 7.18 -9.21 13.25
N ASP A 28 7.27 -10.33 12.54
CA ASP A 28 8.43 -10.66 11.73
C ASP A 28 8.30 -10.08 10.31
N LEU A 29 9.34 -9.39 9.85
CA LEU A 29 9.35 -8.75 8.53
C LEU A 29 9.34 -9.78 7.39
N GLU A 30 9.95 -10.95 7.57
CA GLU A 30 9.93 -12.00 6.55
C GLU A 30 8.52 -12.58 6.42
N ALA A 31 7.82 -12.83 7.52
CA ALA A 31 6.41 -13.23 7.51
C ALA A 31 5.52 -12.20 6.79
N VAL A 32 5.76 -10.90 6.98
CA VAL A 32 5.08 -9.84 6.24
C VAL A 32 5.38 -9.96 4.75
N ARG A 33 6.64 -10.11 4.34
CA ARG A 33 7.04 -10.25 2.94
C ARG A 33 6.44 -11.48 2.26
N GLN A 34 6.40 -12.62 2.96
CA GLN A 34 5.80 -13.86 2.46
C GLN A 34 4.29 -13.74 2.22
N ALA A 35 3.60 -12.90 2.97
CA ALA A 35 2.17 -12.64 2.79
C ALA A 35 1.88 -11.66 1.64
N GLN A 36 2.88 -10.91 1.17
CA GLN A 36 2.71 -9.99 0.06
C GLN A 36 2.94 -10.65 -1.30
N ARG A 37 2.61 -9.91 -2.37
CA ARG A 37 2.99 -10.28 -3.73
C ARG A 37 4.47 -10.00 -3.99
N ALA A 38 5.04 -10.71 -4.96
CA ALA A 38 6.44 -10.58 -5.36
C ALA A 38 6.82 -9.18 -5.88
N ASP A 39 5.85 -8.42 -6.40
CA ASP A 39 6.03 -7.04 -6.87
C ASP A 39 5.93 -5.98 -5.77
N SER A 40 5.73 -6.39 -4.52
CA SER A 40 5.67 -5.48 -3.38
C SER A 40 7.01 -5.37 -2.66
N THR A 41 7.15 -4.29 -1.91
CA THR A 41 8.26 -4.03 -1.00
C THR A 41 7.72 -3.84 0.40
N ALA A 42 8.44 -4.40 1.39
CA ALA A 42 8.13 -4.25 2.80
C ALA A 42 9.41 -3.91 3.56
N THR A 43 9.34 -2.83 4.33
CA THR A 43 10.42 -2.36 5.21
C THR A 43 9.86 -2.12 6.59
N LEU A 44 10.50 -2.70 7.61
CA LEU A 44 10.16 -2.46 9.01
C LEU A 44 11.29 -1.64 9.65
N THR A 45 10.91 -0.51 10.23
CA THR A 45 11.80 0.37 11.00
C THR A 45 11.34 0.41 12.46
N SER A 46 12.11 1.07 13.32
CA SER A 46 11.73 1.29 14.72
C SER A 46 10.41 2.08 14.86
N GLU A 47 10.05 2.89 13.86
CA GLU A 47 8.89 3.79 13.94
C GLU A 47 7.66 3.27 13.17
N ARG A 48 7.88 2.59 12.04
CA ARG A 48 6.81 2.17 11.14
C ARG A 48 7.14 0.93 10.32
N LEU A 49 6.10 0.20 9.93
CA LEU A 49 6.08 -0.73 8.80
C LEU A 49 5.61 0.03 7.55
N SER A 50 6.45 0.04 6.53
CA SER A 50 6.14 0.63 5.22
C SER A 50 5.95 -0.48 4.19
N LEU A 51 4.80 -0.45 3.51
CA LEU A 51 4.47 -1.35 2.40
C LEU A 51 4.23 -0.52 1.14
N ALA A 52 4.77 -0.98 0.02
CA ALA A 52 4.54 -0.34 -1.28
C ALA A 52 4.48 -1.40 -2.40
N GLY A 53 3.50 -1.31 -3.29
CA GLY A 53 3.32 -2.23 -4.42
C GLY A 53 2.02 -1.98 -5.18
N LEU A 54 1.66 -2.84 -6.13
CA LEU A 54 0.38 -2.71 -6.85
C LEU A 54 -0.81 -3.12 -5.97
N GLU A 55 -0.59 -4.15 -5.16
CA GLU A 55 -1.55 -4.72 -4.23
C GLU A 55 -0.84 -5.10 -2.93
N LEU A 56 -1.37 -4.61 -1.82
CA LEU A 56 -0.81 -4.82 -0.49
C LEU A 56 -1.83 -5.54 0.39
N VAL A 57 -1.36 -6.55 1.12
CA VAL A 57 -2.15 -7.30 2.09
C VAL A 57 -1.80 -6.83 3.50
N VAL A 58 -2.79 -6.65 4.35
CA VAL A 58 -2.63 -6.39 5.78
C VAL A 58 -3.46 -7.41 6.54
N GLU A 59 -2.81 -8.24 7.34
CA GLU A 59 -3.53 -9.22 8.15
C GLU A 59 -3.90 -8.67 9.52
N ARG A 60 -5.06 -9.09 10.03
CA ARG A 60 -5.57 -8.72 11.34
C ARG A 60 -4.59 -9.06 12.47
N ARG A 61 -3.84 -10.15 12.32
CA ARG A 61 -2.83 -10.64 13.27
C ARG A 61 -1.55 -9.81 13.31
N TRP A 62 -1.35 -8.88 12.38
CA TRP A 62 -0.21 -7.96 12.43
C TRP A 62 -0.49 -6.76 13.32
N LEU A 63 -1.75 -6.48 13.59
CA LEU A 63 -2.19 -5.30 14.32
C LEU A 63 -2.76 -5.67 15.68
N ARG A 64 -2.50 -4.82 16.67
CA ARG A 64 -3.22 -4.88 17.93
C ARG A 64 -4.71 -4.59 17.67
N GLU A 65 -5.56 -5.20 18.49
CA GLU A 65 -7.01 -5.11 18.35
C GLU A 65 -7.61 -3.70 18.14
N PRO A 66 -7.23 -2.66 18.91
CA PRO A 66 -7.84 -1.34 18.75
C PRO A 66 -7.52 -0.67 17.40
N TYR A 67 -6.44 -1.09 16.73
CA TYR A 67 -5.95 -0.43 15.52
C TYR A 67 -6.44 -1.07 14.22
N TRP A 68 -7.11 -2.23 14.29
CA TRP A 68 -7.69 -2.86 13.11
C TRP A 68 -8.66 -1.94 12.36
N ARG A 69 -9.49 -1.21 13.10
CA ARG A 69 -10.45 -0.26 12.52
C ARG A 69 -9.77 1.00 11.97
N GLN A 70 -8.55 1.31 12.44
CA GLN A 70 -7.81 2.53 12.12
C GLN A 70 -6.92 2.37 10.88
N ILE A 71 -6.74 1.15 10.37
CA ILE A 71 -5.92 0.90 9.17
C ILE A 71 -6.35 1.71 7.95
N LYS A 72 -7.62 2.12 7.88
CA LYS A 72 -8.14 3.01 6.82
C LYS A 72 -7.43 4.36 6.76
N GLN A 73 -6.93 4.86 7.89
CA GLN A 73 -6.25 6.16 7.99
C GLN A 73 -4.75 6.05 7.65
N ALA A 74 -4.17 4.86 7.73
CA ALA A 74 -2.75 4.60 7.44
C ALA A 74 -2.44 4.51 5.93
N ILE A 75 -3.47 4.64 5.08
CA ILE A 75 -3.37 4.48 3.64
C ILE A 75 -2.90 5.78 3.01
N SER A 76 -1.70 5.76 2.41
CA SER A 76 -1.08 6.95 1.85
C SER A 76 -1.43 7.19 0.39
N ARG A 77 -1.62 6.15 -0.44
CA ARG A 77 -1.86 6.31 -1.90
C ARG A 77 -2.82 5.30 -2.57
N GLY A 78 -3.44 4.40 -1.80
CA GLY A 78 -4.36 3.39 -2.37
C GLY A 78 -5.78 3.48 -1.82
N TYR A 79 -6.61 2.51 -2.18
CA TYR A 79 -7.93 2.30 -1.60
C TYR A 79 -8.13 0.85 -1.14
N ILE A 80 -8.83 0.67 -0.02
CA ILE A 80 -9.24 -0.67 0.41
C ILE A 80 -10.28 -1.17 -0.59
N TYR A 81 -9.90 -2.15 -1.40
CA TYR A 81 -10.80 -2.75 -2.37
C TYR A 81 -11.39 -4.07 -1.86
N ARG A 82 -10.73 -4.73 -0.90
CA ARG A 82 -11.24 -5.92 -0.21
C ARG A 82 -10.96 -5.83 1.29
N SER A 83 -11.96 -6.10 2.11
CA SER A 83 -11.83 -6.15 3.57
C SER A 83 -12.62 -7.32 4.12
N SER A 84 -12.04 -8.06 5.05
CA SER A 84 -12.70 -9.09 5.85
C SER A 84 -12.38 -8.89 7.33
N ALA A 85 -12.85 -9.79 8.20
CA ALA A 85 -12.49 -9.78 9.61
C ALA A 85 -10.99 -10.11 9.86
N VAL A 86 -10.33 -10.77 8.90
CA VAL A 86 -8.97 -11.33 9.06
C VAL A 86 -7.92 -10.66 8.19
N GLN A 87 -8.32 -9.99 7.10
CA GLN A 87 -7.38 -9.32 6.20
C GLN A 87 -8.02 -8.12 5.49
N VAL A 88 -7.18 -7.18 5.11
CA VAL A 88 -7.48 -6.04 4.25
C VAL A 88 -6.54 -6.09 3.06
N THR A 89 -7.08 -5.87 1.87
CA THR A 89 -6.31 -5.73 0.65
C THR A 89 -6.46 -4.31 0.12
N LEU A 90 -5.33 -3.64 0.01
CA LEU A 90 -5.16 -2.30 -0.50
C LEU A 90 -4.67 -2.40 -1.94
N ARG A 91 -5.26 -1.62 -2.85
CA ARG A 91 -4.83 -1.54 -4.25
C ARG A 91 -4.65 -0.11 -4.65
N GLY A 92 -3.67 0.11 -5.50
CA GLY A 92 -3.41 1.42 -6.06
C GLY A 92 -4.32 1.72 -7.24
N GLU A 93 -4.75 2.98 -7.36
CA GLU A 93 -5.60 3.41 -8.47
C GLU A 93 -4.81 3.54 -9.77
N ARG A 94 -5.16 2.73 -10.78
CA ARG A 94 -4.78 3.01 -12.18
C ARG A 94 -5.79 3.94 -12.89
N ARG A 95 -6.73 4.57 -12.17
CA ARG A 95 -7.92 5.23 -12.76
C ARG A 95 -8.00 6.75 -12.61
N GLU A 96 -6.88 7.46 -12.55
CA GLU A 96 -6.89 8.93 -12.72
C GLU A 96 -6.21 9.46 -14.00
N HIS A 97 -5.83 8.59 -14.95
CA HIS A 97 -5.27 9.03 -16.24
C HIS A 97 -6.29 9.15 -17.41
N GLU A 98 -7.59 8.96 -17.18
CA GLU A 98 -8.62 9.14 -18.22
C GLU A 98 -9.54 10.35 -18.01
N ARG A 99 -9.39 11.13 -16.92
CA ARG A 99 -10.25 12.31 -16.65
C ARG A 99 -9.56 13.67 -16.74
N ARG A 100 -8.38 13.76 -17.34
CA ARG A 100 -7.75 15.04 -17.74
C ARG A 100 -7.47 15.15 -19.24
N GLY A 101 -8.21 14.39 -20.06
CA GLY A 101 -8.06 14.34 -21.52
C GLY A 101 -9.17 14.98 -22.33
N LEU A 102 -10.09 15.73 -21.74
CA LEU A 102 -11.07 16.51 -22.51
C LEU A 102 -10.80 18.00 -22.27
N PRO A 103 -10.13 18.70 -23.20
CA PRO A 103 -10.25 20.15 -23.24
C PRO A 103 -11.73 20.45 -23.41
N LYS A 104 -12.27 21.25 -22.49
CA LYS A 104 -13.62 21.79 -22.55
C LYS A 104 -13.70 22.64 -23.83
N ALA A 105 -14.19 22.04 -24.91
CA ALA A 105 -14.48 22.73 -26.15
C ALA A 105 -15.85 23.41 -26.00
N SER A 106 -15.85 24.69 -26.36
CA SER A 106 -16.98 25.58 -26.64
C SER A 106 -17.74 26.17 -25.45
#